data_AF-A0A382ECM6-F1
#
_entry.id   AF-A0A382ECM6-F1
#
_cell.length_a   1.000
_cell.length_b   1.000
_cell.length_c   1.000
_cell.angle_alpha   90.00
_cell.angle_beta   90.00
_cell.angle_gamma   90.00
#
_symmetry.space_group_name_H-M   'P 1'
#
loop_
_entity.id
_entity.type
_entity.pdbx_description
1 polymer ?
#
loop_
_entity_poly.entity_id
_entity_poly.type
_entity_poly.pdbx_seq_one_letter_code
_entity_poly.pdbx_strand_id
1 'polypeptide(L)'
;MRHIYSLPIVTVFLVFNSCSIKQETESEKLHNLFNDVWEWGLQEFPTRATYLGDYRYNNRLTDMSLAGVLRRHKKNQTIIRKLENLSRDKLDPSDKLNYDLFHKYITRNIAAHPFKDYLMPIDQMGGVQINFPNLVDITPFRNQDDFDNYLARLLLFPEYVDQIISLMREGLKKNITPPKIVLQKVPDQISVQYQFDVKNSPFYEPFEKNIGSLPDSVRANYLELAV
;
A
#
# COMPACT_ATOMS: atom_id res chain seq x y z
N MET A 1 15.86 0.53 89.53
CA MET A 1 16.40 0.38 88.16
C MET A 1 15.24 0.16 87.21
N ARG A 2 14.86 1.16 86.42
CA ARG A 2 13.88 1.05 85.31
C ARG A 2 14.52 1.73 84.10
N HIS A 3 14.78 0.95 83.05
CA HIS A 3 15.48 1.40 81.85
C HIS A 3 14.54 2.21 80.94
N ILE A 4 14.99 3.41 80.55
CA ILE A 4 14.35 4.27 79.54
C ILE A 4 14.98 3.90 78.19
N TYR A 5 14.19 3.40 77.24
CA TYR A 5 14.64 3.15 75.88
C TYR A 5 14.21 4.32 74.99
N SER A 6 15.18 5.06 74.46
CA SER A 6 15.00 6.12 73.46
C SER A 6 15.01 5.50 72.07
N LEU A 7 13.92 5.63 71.31
CA LEU A 7 13.86 5.21 69.90
C LEU A 7 14.44 6.33 69.00
N PRO A 8 15.42 6.05 68.14
CA PRO A 8 15.87 7.02 67.15
C PRO A 8 14.89 7.03 65.97
N ILE A 9 14.38 8.21 65.61
CA ILE A 9 13.59 8.42 64.40
C ILE A 9 14.56 8.48 63.22
N VAL A 10 14.61 7.42 62.41
CA VAL A 10 15.33 7.39 61.13
C VAL A 10 14.42 8.01 60.07
N THR A 11 14.77 9.22 59.63
CA THR A 11 14.06 9.91 58.55
C THR A 11 14.61 9.41 57.21
N VAL A 12 13.84 8.59 56.51
CA VAL A 12 14.18 8.10 55.16
C VAL A 12 13.91 9.21 54.16
N PHE A 13 14.96 9.80 53.59
CA PHE A 13 14.85 10.69 52.43
C PHE A 13 14.60 9.86 51.17
N LEU A 14 13.34 9.79 50.72
CA LEU A 14 12.97 9.26 49.40
C LEU A 14 13.41 10.26 48.32
N VAL A 15 14.57 10.00 47.70
CA VAL A 15 15.01 10.71 46.50
C VAL A 15 14.16 10.24 45.32
N PHE A 16 13.13 11.00 44.98
CA PHE A 16 12.39 10.83 43.73
C PHE A 16 13.30 11.22 42.56
N ASN A 17 14.03 10.26 42.00
CA ASN A 17 14.61 10.37 40.68
C ASN A 17 13.45 10.51 39.69
N SER A 18 13.11 11.75 39.34
CA SER A 18 12.15 12.05 38.28
C SER A 18 12.77 11.61 36.96
N CYS A 19 12.43 10.40 36.52
CA CYS A 19 12.63 9.97 35.15
C CYS A 19 11.73 10.86 34.29
N SER A 20 12.30 11.93 33.73
CA SER A 20 11.58 12.84 32.85
C SER A 20 11.34 12.10 31.54
N ILE A 21 10.14 11.52 31.38
CA ILE A 21 9.68 11.01 30.09
C ILE A 21 9.59 12.23 29.17
N LYS A 22 10.52 12.36 28.23
CA LYS A 22 10.51 13.43 27.23
C LYS A 22 9.19 13.32 26.47
N GLN A 23 8.29 14.28 26.69
CA GLN A 23 7.04 14.34 25.96
C GLN A 23 7.34 14.72 24.51
N GLU A 24 6.78 13.95 23.59
CA GLU A 24 6.92 14.18 22.16
C GLU A 24 6.32 15.54 21.75
N THR A 25 7.08 16.30 20.97
CA THR A 25 6.64 17.57 20.38
C THR A 25 5.55 17.33 19.32
N GLU A 26 4.79 18.37 18.95
CA GLU A 26 3.78 18.25 17.90
C GLU A 26 4.40 17.94 16.53
N SER A 27 5.61 18.45 16.25
CA SER A 27 6.37 18.14 15.04
C SER A 27 6.80 16.66 15.00
N GLU A 28 7.36 16.14 16.08
CA GLU A 28 7.73 14.72 16.19
C GLU A 28 6.48 13.81 15.97
N LYS A 29 5.34 14.16 16.58
CA LYS A 29 4.06 13.43 16.36
C LYS A 29 3.59 13.49 14.91
N LEU A 30 3.75 14.64 14.24
CA LEU A 30 3.39 14.80 12.83
C LEU A 30 4.25 13.89 11.95
N HIS A 31 5.56 13.88 12.15
CA HIS A 31 6.48 13.02 11.40
C HIS A 31 6.19 11.54 11.64
N ASN A 32 5.88 11.16 12.88
CA ASN A 32 5.47 9.79 13.20
C ASN A 32 4.17 9.40 12.50
N LEU A 33 3.18 10.30 12.43
CA LEU A 33 1.98 10.07 11.64
C LEU A 33 2.30 9.90 10.14
N PHE A 34 3.21 10.70 9.58
CA PHE A 34 3.60 10.56 8.18
C PHE A 34 4.30 9.21 7.92
N ASN A 35 5.20 8.79 8.81
CA ASN A 35 5.87 7.49 8.73
C ASN A 35 4.86 6.34 8.81
N ASP A 36 3.92 6.38 9.75
CA ASP A 36 2.84 5.40 9.88
C ASP A 36 1.99 5.28 8.60
N VAL A 37 1.69 6.43 7.98
CA VAL A 37 0.89 6.48 6.74
C VAL A 37 1.70 5.97 5.56
N TRP A 38 2.99 6.31 5.49
CA TRP A 38 3.90 5.83 4.46
C TRP A 38 4.03 4.31 4.49
N GLU A 39 4.37 3.74 5.64
CA GLU A 39 4.52 2.28 5.80
C GLU A 39 3.21 1.54 5.51
N TRP A 40 2.08 2.06 6.00
CA TRP A 40 0.78 1.50 5.67
C TRP A 40 0.50 1.58 4.16
N GLY A 41 0.85 2.68 3.50
CA GLY A 41 0.66 2.86 2.07
C GLY A 41 1.48 1.87 1.24
N LEU A 42 2.73 1.61 1.62
CA LEU A 42 3.57 0.60 0.97
C LEU A 42 2.96 -0.82 1.11
N GLN A 43 2.42 -1.14 2.28
CA GLN A 43 1.79 -2.44 2.52
C GLN A 43 0.42 -2.59 1.81
N GLU A 44 -0.38 -1.53 1.76
CA GLU A 44 -1.72 -1.54 1.16
C GLU A 44 -1.68 -1.49 -0.38
N PHE A 45 -0.63 -0.89 -0.96
CA PHE A 45 -0.42 -0.80 -2.41
C PHE A 45 0.90 -1.46 -2.84
N PRO A 46 0.99 -2.81 -2.84
CA PRO A 46 2.26 -3.53 -3.05
C PRO A 46 2.95 -3.25 -4.39
N THR A 47 2.22 -3.08 -5.48
CA THR A 47 2.81 -2.77 -6.79
C THR A 47 3.40 -1.35 -6.83
N ARG A 48 2.82 -0.41 -6.08
CA ARG A 48 3.41 0.92 -5.87
C ARG A 48 4.68 0.83 -5.01
N ALA A 49 4.69 -0.02 -3.99
CA ALA A 49 5.91 -0.26 -3.20
C ALA A 49 7.04 -0.76 -4.11
N THR A 50 6.76 -1.74 -4.98
CA THR A 50 7.73 -2.23 -5.98
C THR A 50 8.26 -1.11 -6.87
N TYR A 51 7.38 -0.26 -7.42
CA TYR A 51 7.77 0.89 -8.24
C TYR A 51 8.70 1.87 -7.51
N LEU A 52 8.53 2.02 -6.20
CA LEU A 52 9.35 2.89 -5.35
C LEU A 52 10.65 2.22 -4.87
N GLY A 53 10.92 0.99 -5.32
CA GLY A 53 12.10 0.21 -4.92
C GLY A 53 11.97 -0.52 -3.59
N ASP A 54 10.76 -0.59 -3.02
CA ASP A 54 10.48 -1.37 -1.82
C ASP A 54 9.88 -2.74 -2.18
N TYR A 55 10.67 -3.79 -1.98
CA TYR A 55 10.35 -5.14 -2.42
C TYR A 55 9.72 -6.03 -1.32
N ARG A 56 9.45 -5.48 -0.12
CA ARG A 56 8.94 -6.25 1.04
C ARG A 56 7.58 -6.92 0.78
N TYR A 57 6.83 -6.45 -0.20
CA TYR A 57 5.47 -6.90 -0.52
C TYR A 57 5.35 -7.45 -1.95
N ASN A 58 6.46 -7.89 -2.55
CA ASN A 58 6.50 -8.29 -3.97
C ASN A 58 5.65 -9.53 -4.30
N ASN A 59 5.22 -10.33 -3.32
CA ASN A 59 4.30 -11.46 -3.51
C ASN A 59 2.81 -11.09 -3.45
N ARG A 60 2.46 -9.80 -3.31
CA ARG A 60 1.06 -9.37 -3.08
C ARG A 60 0.56 -8.44 -4.17
N LEU A 61 -0.76 -8.43 -4.32
CA LEU A 61 -1.52 -7.44 -5.08
C LEU A 61 -2.41 -6.63 -4.14
N THR A 62 -2.88 -5.47 -4.62
CA THR A 62 -3.83 -4.64 -3.88
C THR A 62 -5.17 -5.36 -3.82
N ASP A 63 -5.80 -5.40 -2.64
CA ASP A 63 -7.18 -5.87 -2.49
C ASP A 63 -8.15 -4.84 -3.09
N MET A 64 -8.64 -5.15 -4.30
CA MET A 64 -9.59 -4.34 -5.06
C MET A 64 -11.04 -4.68 -4.75
N SER A 65 -11.32 -5.56 -3.78
CA SER A 65 -12.69 -5.79 -3.34
C SER A 65 -13.34 -4.51 -2.78
N LEU A 66 -14.68 -4.47 -2.78
CA LEU A 66 -15.40 -3.37 -2.12
C LEU A 66 -15.02 -3.27 -0.63
N ALA A 67 -14.77 -4.39 0.04
CA ALA A 67 -14.30 -4.39 1.42
C ALA A 67 -12.94 -3.71 1.56
N GLY A 68 -12.01 -3.97 0.64
CA GLY A 68 -10.73 -3.27 0.56
C GLY A 68 -10.89 -1.76 0.38
N VAL A 69 -11.75 -1.35 -0.55
CA VAL A 69 -12.06 0.07 -0.81
C VAL A 69 -12.59 0.75 0.46
N LEU A 70 -13.56 0.13 1.15
CA LEU A 70 -14.15 0.66 2.37
C LEU A 70 -13.15 0.71 3.53
N ARG A 71 -12.26 -0.29 3.65
CA ARG A 71 -11.18 -0.33 4.64
C ARG A 71 -10.23 0.87 4.43
N ARG A 72 -9.82 1.15 3.19
CA ARG A 72 -8.99 2.31 2.84
C ARG A 72 -9.68 3.64 3.16
N HIS A 73 -10.98 3.75 2.88
CA HIS A 73 -11.75 4.95 3.25
C HIS A 73 -11.78 5.18 4.77
N LYS A 74 -12.04 4.11 5.55
CA LYS A 74 -12.01 4.16 7.02
C LYS A 74 -10.62 4.49 7.57
N LYS A 75 -9.55 4.03 6.90
CA LYS A 75 -8.18 4.42 7.24
C LYS A 75 -7.98 5.92 7.05
N ASN A 76 -8.42 6.50 5.93
CA ASN A 76 -8.33 7.96 5.70
C ASN A 76 -9.08 8.75 6.78
N GLN A 77 -10.29 8.32 7.18
CA GLN A 77 -11.03 8.93 8.29
C GLN A 77 -10.32 8.80 9.64
N THR A 78 -9.49 7.78 9.82
CA THR A 78 -8.68 7.61 11.03
C THR A 78 -7.44 8.49 11.00
N ILE A 79 -6.80 8.61 9.83
CA ILE A 79 -5.64 9.49 9.61
C ILE A 79 -6.02 10.95 9.85
N ILE A 80 -7.12 11.43 9.27
CA ILE A 80 -7.52 12.84 9.43
C ILE A 80 -7.79 13.19 10.89
N ARG A 81 -8.46 12.30 11.65
CA ARG A 81 -8.70 12.50 13.08
C ARG A 81 -7.41 12.56 13.89
N LYS A 82 -6.42 11.71 13.56
CA LYS A 82 -5.09 11.78 14.20
C LYS A 82 -4.40 13.10 13.88
N LEU A 83 -4.46 13.55 12.62
CA LEU A 83 -3.87 14.80 12.17
C LEU A 83 -4.52 16.02 12.85
N GLU A 84 -5.85 16.07 12.90
CA GLU A 84 -6.60 17.18 13.50
C GLU A 84 -6.47 17.26 15.03
N ASN A 85 -6.04 16.18 15.68
CA ASN A 85 -5.67 16.20 17.10
C ASN A 85 -4.32 16.88 17.36
N LEU A 86 -3.50 17.14 16.33
CA LEU A 86 -2.25 17.86 16.47
C LEU A 86 -2.50 19.37 16.51
N SER A 87 -1.77 20.06 17.37
CA SER A 87 -1.86 21.51 17.51
C SER A 87 -0.97 22.20 16.48
N ARG A 88 -1.55 22.55 15.31
CA ARG A 88 -0.85 23.23 14.21
C ARG A 88 0.02 24.41 14.65
N ASP A 89 -0.43 25.23 15.61
CA ASP A 89 0.31 26.41 16.06
C ASP A 89 1.62 26.09 16.78
N LYS A 90 1.73 24.88 17.35
CA LYS A 90 2.90 24.36 18.06
C LYS A 90 3.84 23.55 17.15
N LEU A 91 3.53 23.43 15.86
CA LEU A 91 4.43 22.83 14.88
C LEU A 91 5.57 23.79 14.55
N ASP A 92 6.70 23.22 14.15
CA ASP A 92 7.79 23.98 13.57
C ASP A 92 7.36 24.69 12.28
N PRO A 93 7.98 25.83 11.92
CA PRO A 93 7.54 26.62 10.77
C PRO A 93 7.45 25.84 9.45
N SER A 94 8.39 24.92 9.19
CA SER A 94 8.38 24.07 7.99
C SER A 94 7.26 23.02 8.01
N ASP A 95 6.88 22.54 9.20
CA ASP A 95 5.88 21.48 9.36
C ASP A 95 4.45 21.98 9.26
N LYS A 96 4.22 23.27 9.50
CA LYS A 96 2.88 23.89 9.27
C LYS A 96 2.43 23.72 7.82
N LEU A 97 3.34 23.89 6.85
CA LEU A 97 3.01 23.69 5.45
C LEU A 97 2.76 22.21 5.14
N ASN A 98 3.61 21.31 5.65
CA ASN A 98 3.44 19.86 5.46
C ASN A 98 2.09 19.37 6.01
N TYR A 99 1.73 19.85 7.20
CA TYR A 99 0.43 19.63 7.82
C TYR A 99 -0.71 20.07 6.90
N ASP A 100 -0.68 21.31 6.39
CA ASP A 100 -1.76 21.87 5.57
C ASP A 100 -1.94 21.10 4.25
N LEU A 101 -0.82 20.75 3.60
CA LEU A 101 -0.85 19.96 2.37
C LEU A 101 -1.40 18.56 2.61
N PHE A 102 -0.98 17.91 3.70
CA PHE A 102 -1.45 16.57 4.04
C PHE A 102 -2.92 16.56 4.48
N HIS A 103 -3.35 17.55 5.27
CA HIS A 103 -4.75 17.75 5.65
C HIS A 103 -5.63 17.90 4.42
N LYS A 104 -5.23 18.78 3.49
CA LYS A 104 -5.93 18.96 2.22
C LYS A 104 -5.99 17.67 1.40
N TYR A 105 -4.89 16.93 1.31
CA TYR A 105 -4.82 15.66 0.59
C TYR A 105 -5.81 14.63 1.14
N ILE A 106 -5.76 14.36 2.46
CA ILE A 106 -6.63 13.37 3.09
C ILE A 106 -8.09 13.80 3.06
N THR A 107 -8.38 15.08 3.31
CA THR A 107 -9.74 15.63 3.23
C THR A 107 -10.34 15.45 1.83
N ARG A 108 -9.56 15.72 0.78
CA ARG A 108 -10.01 15.48 -0.61
C ARG A 108 -10.29 14.00 -0.88
N ASN A 109 -9.44 13.09 -0.40
CA ASN A 109 -9.67 11.65 -0.56
C ASN A 109 -10.95 11.17 0.15
N ILE A 110 -11.25 11.71 1.33
CA ILE A 110 -12.49 11.41 2.05
C ILE A 110 -13.69 11.98 1.29
N ALA A 111 -13.63 13.25 0.87
CA ALA A 111 -14.69 13.94 0.16
C ALA A 111 -14.99 13.34 -1.23
N ALA A 112 -14.01 12.68 -1.86
CA ALA A 112 -14.18 12.01 -3.14
C ALA A 112 -14.97 10.68 -3.02
N HIS A 113 -14.96 10.03 -1.85
CA HIS A 113 -15.53 8.69 -1.69
C HIS A 113 -17.03 8.57 -2.05
N PRO A 114 -17.91 9.55 -1.72
CA PRO A 114 -19.32 9.52 -2.12
C PRO A 114 -19.57 9.51 -3.63
N PHE A 115 -18.60 9.97 -4.45
CA PHE A 115 -18.70 9.95 -5.92
C PHE A 115 -18.40 8.57 -6.51
N LYS A 116 -17.90 7.62 -5.71
CA LYS A 116 -17.72 6.21 -6.06
C LYS A 116 -16.88 5.96 -7.32
N ASP A 117 -15.84 6.75 -7.49
CA ASP A 117 -14.87 6.60 -8.58
C ASP A 117 -14.26 5.18 -8.66
N TYR A 118 -14.16 4.49 -7.52
CA TYR A 118 -13.74 3.09 -7.44
C TYR A 118 -14.64 2.10 -8.23
N LEU A 119 -15.84 2.51 -8.67
CA LEU A 119 -16.69 1.69 -9.55
C LEU A 119 -16.30 1.80 -11.03
N MET A 120 -15.36 2.69 -11.36
CA MET A 120 -14.84 2.94 -12.69
C MET A 120 -13.32 2.65 -12.74
N PRO A 121 -12.88 1.41 -12.41
CA PRO A 121 -11.46 1.11 -12.17
C PRO A 121 -10.58 1.03 -13.44
N ILE A 122 -11.16 1.23 -14.63
CA ILE A 122 -10.47 1.13 -15.91
C ILE A 122 -10.89 2.25 -16.86
N ASP A 123 -9.95 2.73 -17.66
CA ASP A 123 -10.14 3.66 -18.78
C ASP A 123 -9.08 3.40 -19.88
N GLN A 124 -9.01 4.22 -20.92
CA GLN A 124 -8.04 4.03 -22.00
C GLN A 124 -6.57 4.29 -21.61
N MET A 125 -6.32 4.93 -20.47
CA MET A 125 -5.01 5.35 -19.97
C MET A 125 -4.54 4.56 -18.73
N GLY A 126 -5.45 3.88 -18.04
CA GLY A 126 -5.15 3.13 -16.83
C GLY A 126 -6.12 1.98 -16.57
N GLY A 127 -5.70 1.09 -15.68
CA GLY A 127 -6.46 -0.09 -15.30
C GLY A 127 -5.60 -1.35 -15.36
N VAL A 128 -6.21 -2.48 -15.02
CA VAL A 128 -5.53 -3.77 -14.96
C VAL A 128 -4.93 -4.17 -16.32
N GLN A 129 -5.60 -3.82 -17.41
CA GLN A 129 -5.17 -4.05 -18.79
C GLN A 129 -3.96 -3.22 -19.24
N ILE A 130 -3.46 -2.32 -18.40
CA ILE A 130 -2.22 -1.56 -18.67
C ILE A 130 -1.21 -1.84 -17.56
N ASN A 131 -1.65 -1.70 -16.31
CA ASN A 131 -0.76 -1.72 -15.16
C ASN A 131 -0.21 -3.12 -14.84
N PHE A 132 -0.96 -4.18 -15.13
CA PHE A 132 -0.52 -5.54 -14.78
C PHE A 132 0.59 -6.05 -15.73
N PRO A 133 0.50 -5.90 -17.07
CA PRO A 133 1.64 -6.16 -17.97
C PRO A 133 2.90 -5.36 -17.60
N ASN A 134 2.74 -4.07 -17.28
CA ASN A 134 3.86 -3.19 -16.88
C ASN A 134 4.54 -3.61 -15.57
N LEU A 135 3.98 -4.57 -14.84
CA LEU A 135 4.60 -5.11 -13.63
C LEU A 135 5.96 -5.74 -13.93
N VAL A 136 6.13 -6.31 -15.13
CA VAL A 136 7.40 -6.89 -15.60
C VAL A 136 8.53 -5.87 -15.53
N ASP A 137 8.29 -4.64 -15.98
CA ASP A 137 9.30 -3.59 -16.07
C ASP A 137 9.79 -3.09 -14.70
N ILE A 138 8.95 -3.22 -13.67
CA ILE A 138 9.23 -2.69 -12.33
C ILE A 138 9.63 -3.78 -11.34
N THR A 139 9.41 -5.04 -11.68
CA THR A 139 9.72 -6.18 -10.81
C THR A 139 11.19 -6.56 -10.98
N PRO A 140 11.97 -6.69 -9.89
CA PRO A 140 13.31 -7.21 -9.99
C PRO A 140 13.29 -8.70 -10.33
N PHE A 141 14.29 -9.17 -11.08
CA PHE A 141 14.51 -10.58 -11.40
C PHE A 141 15.97 -10.95 -11.18
N ARG A 142 16.42 -10.89 -9.93
CA ARG A 142 17.85 -11.04 -9.56
C ARG A 142 18.18 -12.39 -8.94
N ASN A 143 17.20 -13.05 -8.34
CA ASN A 143 17.37 -14.27 -7.56
C ASN A 143 16.06 -15.07 -7.49
N GLN A 144 16.09 -16.20 -6.80
CA GLN A 144 14.93 -17.09 -6.69
C GLN A 144 13.71 -16.43 -6.03
N ASP A 145 13.90 -15.68 -4.93
CA ASP A 145 12.80 -14.99 -4.22
C ASP A 145 12.07 -13.99 -5.12
N ASP A 146 12.80 -13.27 -5.97
CA ASP A 146 12.24 -12.34 -6.94
C ASP A 146 11.29 -13.05 -7.94
N PHE A 147 11.70 -14.22 -8.45
CA PHE A 147 10.86 -15.04 -9.33
C PHE A 147 9.66 -15.64 -8.60
N ASP A 148 9.84 -16.13 -7.37
CA ASP A 148 8.74 -16.65 -6.54
C ASP A 148 7.68 -15.59 -6.25
N ASN A 149 8.12 -14.37 -5.93
CA ASN A 149 7.24 -13.23 -5.73
C ASN A 149 6.45 -12.89 -7.00
N TYR A 150 7.09 -12.90 -8.16
CA TYR A 150 6.44 -12.63 -9.44
C TYR A 150 5.40 -13.71 -9.79
N LEU A 151 5.76 -14.99 -9.66
CA LEU A 151 4.82 -16.11 -9.82
C LEU A 151 3.63 -15.99 -8.86
N ALA A 152 3.86 -15.63 -7.61
CA ALA A 152 2.77 -15.40 -6.65
C ALA A 152 1.80 -14.31 -7.13
N ARG A 153 2.30 -13.22 -7.72
CA ARG A 153 1.44 -12.18 -8.32
C ARG A 153 0.68 -12.68 -9.55
N LEU A 154 1.30 -13.48 -10.42
CA LEU A 154 0.61 -14.09 -11.55
C LEU A 154 -0.52 -15.03 -11.09
N LEU A 155 -0.29 -15.83 -10.03
CA LEU A 155 -1.31 -16.70 -9.44
C LEU A 155 -2.46 -15.94 -8.80
N LEU A 156 -2.21 -14.74 -8.25
CA LEU A 156 -3.25 -13.85 -7.69
C LEU A 156 -4.03 -13.08 -8.76
N PHE A 157 -3.57 -13.07 -10.01
CA PHE A 157 -4.15 -12.25 -11.07
C PHE A 157 -5.64 -12.54 -11.35
N PRO A 158 -6.11 -13.81 -11.42
CA PRO A 158 -7.52 -14.09 -11.65
C PRO A 158 -8.43 -13.47 -10.59
N GLU A 159 -8.10 -13.64 -9.30
CA GLU A 159 -8.87 -13.04 -8.20
C GLU A 159 -8.85 -11.51 -8.26
N TYR A 160 -7.70 -10.92 -8.57
CA TYR A 160 -7.55 -9.48 -8.73
C TYR A 160 -8.45 -8.91 -9.84
N VAL A 161 -8.52 -9.60 -10.99
CA VAL A 161 -9.43 -9.25 -12.10
C VAL A 161 -10.89 -9.41 -11.69
N ASP A 162 -11.26 -10.49 -10.99
CA ASP A 162 -12.62 -10.72 -10.51
C ASP A 162 -13.11 -9.64 -9.54
N GLN A 163 -12.24 -9.15 -8.67
CA GLN A 163 -12.54 -8.03 -7.78
C GLN A 163 -12.82 -6.74 -8.57
N ILE A 164 -12.04 -6.45 -9.62
CA ILE A 164 -12.23 -5.30 -10.51
C ILE A 164 -13.54 -5.43 -11.30
N ILE A 165 -13.82 -6.59 -11.89
CA ILE A 165 -15.07 -6.88 -12.58
C ILE A 165 -16.25 -6.70 -11.63
N SER A 166 -16.13 -7.13 -10.39
CA SER A 166 -17.17 -6.97 -9.36
C SER A 166 -17.47 -5.50 -9.08
N LEU A 167 -16.44 -4.65 -8.96
CA LEU A 167 -16.62 -3.20 -8.83
C LEU A 167 -17.33 -2.59 -10.05
N MET A 168 -16.92 -2.97 -11.27
CA MET A 168 -17.57 -2.49 -12.50
C MET A 168 -19.03 -2.93 -12.60
N ARG A 169 -19.35 -4.17 -12.20
CA ARG A 169 -20.74 -4.68 -12.13
C ARG A 169 -21.57 -3.88 -11.14
N GLU A 170 -21.01 -3.50 -9.99
CA GLU A 170 -21.68 -2.59 -9.06
C GLU A 170 -21.85 -1.17 -9.66
N GLY A 171 -20.89 -0.69 -10.45
CA GLY A 171 -21.00 0.53 -11.24
C GLY A 171 -22.19 0.50 -12.20
N LEU A 172 -22.32 -0.57 -12.99
CA LEU A 172 -23.45 -0.78 -13.90
C LEU A 172 -24.79 -0.74 -13.16
N LYS A 173 -24.92 -1.45 -12.03
CA LYS A 173 -26.16 -1.44 -11.22
C LYS A 173 -26.52 -0.05 -10.70
N LYS A 174 -25.54 0.83 -10.51
CA LYS A 174 -25.71 2.18 -9.96
C LYS A 174 -25.73 3.28 -11.03
N ASN A 175 -25.64 2.93 -12.31
CA ASN A 175 -25.45 3.86 -13.42
C ASN A 175 -24.22 4.77 -13.25
N ILE A 176 -23.14 4.23 -12.69
CA ILE A 176 -21.85 4.89 -12.51
C ILE A 176 -20.85 4.16 -13.41
N THR A 177 -20.66 4.67 -14.61
CA THR A 177 -19.78 4.09 -15.63
C THR A 177 -18.99 5.19 -16.32
N PRO A 178 -17.78 4.90 -16.81
CA PRO A 178 -17.06 5.85 -17.65
C PRO A 178 -17.88 6.22 -18.90
N PRO A 179 -17.65 7.41 -19.48
CA PRO A 179 -18.23 7.77 -20.78
C PRO A 179 -17.85 6.74 -21.86
N LYS A 180 -18.76 6.42 -22.79
CA LYS A 180 -18.51 5.43 -23.85
C LYS A 180 -17.19 5.64 -24.59
N ILE A 181 -16.86 6.89 -24.94
CA ILE A 181 -15.64 7.26 -25.67
C ILE A 181 -14.35 6.86 -24.93
N VAL A 182 -14.37 6.88 -23.60
CA VAL A 182 -13.24 6.49 -22.73
C VAL A 182 -13.01 4.98 -22.81
N LEU A 183 -14.07 4.18 -22.94
CA LEU A 183 -13.97 2.72 -22.97
C LEU A 183 -13.79 2.12 -24.37
N GLN A 184 -13.94 2.90 -25.44
CA GLN A 184 -13.93 2.37 -26.81
C GLN A 184 -12.68 1.55 -27.15
N LYS A 185 -11.51 1.95 -26.63
CA LYS A 185 -10.23 1.27 -26.90
C LYS A 185 -9.91 0.13 -25.93
N VAL A 186 -10.59 0.06 -24.79
CA VAL A 186 -10.27 -0.88 -23.72
C VAL A 186 -10.42 -2.35 -24.15
N PRO A 187 -11.46 -2.75 -24.91
CA PRO A 187 -11.56 -4.12 -25.43
C PRO A 187 -10.37 -4.53 -26.30
N ASP A 188 -9.86 -3.64 -27.17
CA ASP A 188 -8.70 -3.93 -28.01
C ASP A 188 -7.43 -4.09 -27.16
N GLN A 189 -7.25 -3.23 -26.15
CA GLN A 189 -6.14 -3.32 -25.18
C GLN A 189 -6.15 -4.63 -24.40
N ILE A 190 -7.32 -5.17 -24.07
CA ILE A 190 -7.45 -6.47 -23.41
C ILE A 190 -7.21 -7.61 -24.43
N SER A 191 -7.76 -7.49 -25.64
CA SER A 191 -7.67 -8.51 -26.69
C SER A 191 -6.23 -8.85 -27.04
N VAL A 192 -5.37 -7.85 -27.15
CA VAL A 192 -3.96 -8.07 -27.46
C VAL A 192 -3.20 -8.82 -26.36
N GLN A 193 -3.75 -9.01 -25.15
CA GLN A 193 -3.03 -9.74 -24.08
C GLN A 193 -3.22 -11.25 -24.08
N TYR A 194 -4.20 -11.78 -24.82
CA TYR A 194 -4.51 -13.21 -24.82
C TYR A 194 -4.53 -13.82 -26.23
N GLN A 195 -4.24 -13.04 -27.28
CA GLN A 195 -4.25 -13.47 -28.67
C GLN A 195 -2.92 -14.07 -29.16
N PHE A 196 -2.07 -14.52 -28.24
CA PHE A 196 -0.78 -15.13 -28.56
C PHE A 196 -0.49 -16.31 -27.64
N ASP A 197 0.44 -17.17 -28.04
CA ASP A 197 0.96 -18.23 -27.18
C ASP A 197 1.59 -17.65 -25.92
N VAL A 198 1.50 -18.36 -24.80
CA VAL A 198 2.03 -17.90 -23.49
C VAL A 198 3.49 -17.47 -23.59
N LYS A 199 4.32 -18.17 -24.39
CA LYS A 199 5.74 -17.83 -24.59
C LYS A 199 5.98 -16.49 -25.31
N ASN A 200 4.99 -16.00 -26.04
CA ASN A 200 5.04 -14.69 -26.70
C ASN A 200 4.41 -13.58 -25.84
N SER A 201 3.96 -13.92 -24.62
CA SER A 201 3.38 -12.97 -23.69
C SER A 201 4.46 -12.10 -23.04
N PRO A 202 4.21 -10.79 -22.84
CA PRO A 202 5.04 -9.97 -21.98
C PRO A 202 5.22 -10.57 -20.58
N PHE A 203 4.23 -11.29 -20.06
CA PHE A 203 4.31 -11.95 -18.76
C PHE A 203 5.38 -13.05 -18.69
N TYR A 204 5.71 -13.65 -19.84
CA TYR A 204 6.69 -14.73 -19.96
C TYR A 204 8.14 -14.20 -20.12
N GLU A 205 8.30 -12.94 -20.55
CA GLU A 205 9.59 -12.33 -20.85
C GLU A 205 10.67 -12.54 -19.77
N PRO A 206 10.39 -12.44 -18.45
CA PRO A 206 11.41 -12.68 -17.43
C PRO A 206 11.96 -14.11 -17.40
N PHE A 207 11.13 -15.10 -17.74
CA PHE A 207 11.53 -16.50 -17.78
C PHE A 207 12.39 -16.84 -19.01
N GLU A 208 12.48 -15.93 -19.98
CA GLU A 208 13.40 -16.01 -21.10
C GLU A 208 14.66 -15.17 -20.84
N LYS A 209 14.48 -13.88 -20.51
CA LYS A 209 15.59 -12.92 -20.44
C LYS A 209 16.36 -12.94 -19.13
N ASN A 210 15.69 -13.25 -18.02
CA ASN A 210 16.26 -13.11 -16.68
C ASN A 210 16.53 -14.46 -16.00
N ILE A 211 16.07 -15.57 -16.56
CA ILE A 211 16.20 -16.92 -15.97
C ILE A 211 17.65 -17.32 -15.66
N GLY A 212 18.62 -16.70 -16.34
CA GLY A 212 20.05 -16.87 -16.07
C GLY A 212 20.48 -16.45 -14.67
N SER A 213 19.70 -15.62 -13.96
CA SER A 213 19.96 -15.24 -12.57
C SER A 213 19.68 -16.38 -11.58
N LEU A 214 18.98 -17.43 -12.02
CA LEU A 214 18.67 -18.59 -11.19
C LEU A 214 19.75 -19.68 -11.32
N PRO A 215 19.96 -20.51 -10.28
CA PRO A 215 20.76 -21.72 -10.36
C PRO A 215 20.23 -22.68 -11.43
N ASP A 216 21.12 -23.34 -12.17
CA ASP A 216 20.74 -24.30 -13.24
C ASP A 216 19.76 -25.38 -12.76
N SER A 217 19.91 -25.82 -11.50
CA SER A 217 19.09 -26.86 -10.88
C SER A 217 17.60 -26.53 -10.77
N VAL A 218 17.22 -25.24 -10.79
CA VAL A 218 15.82 -24.82 -10.61
C VAL A 218 15.19 -24.23 -11.89
N ARG A 219 15.98 -23.90 -12.92
CA ARG A 219 15.48 -23.21 -14.12
C ARG A 219 14.36 -23.96 -14.83
N ALA A 220 14.49 -25.29 -14.96
CA ALA A 220 13.48 -26.12 -15.62
C ALA A 220 12.11 -26.03 -14.93
N ASN A 221 12.09 -26.01 -13.60
CA ASN A 221 10.87 -25.89 -12.80
C ASN A 221 10.17 -24.53 -13.04
N TYR A 222 10.92 -23.43 -13.09
CA TYR A 222 10.32 -22.12 -13.38
C TYR A 222 9.78 -22.01 -14.80
N LEU A 223 10.44 -22.64 -15.79
CA LEU A 223 9.94 -22.68 -17.16
C LEU A 223 8.64 -23.50 -17.28
N GLU A 224 8.47 -24.53 -16.45
CA GLU A 224 7.23 -25.31 -16.37
C GLU A 224 6.09 -24.51 -15.71
N LEU A 225 6.39 -23.80 -14.61
CA LEU A 225 5.41 -22.96 -13.90
C LEU A 225 4.97 -21.71 -14.69
N ALA A 226 5.74 -21.29 -15.68
CA ALA A 226 5.48 -20.08 -16.47
C ALA A 226 4.47 -20.29 -17.62
N VAL A 227 3.97 -21.51 -17.83
CA VAL A 227 3.03 -21.89 -18.92
C VAL A 227 1.64 -22.13 -18.37
#